data_AF-A0A3D0XR17-F1
#
_entry.id   AF-A0A3D0XR17-F1
#
_cell.length_a   1.000
_cell.length_b   1.000
_cell.length_c   1.000
_cell.angle_alpha   90.00
_cell.angle_beta   90.00
_cell.angle_gamma   90.00
#
_symmetry.space_group_name_H-M   'P 1'
#
loop_
_entity.id
_entity.type
_entity.pdbx_description
1 polymer ?
#
loop_
_entity_poly.entity_id
_entity_poly.type
_entity_poly.pdbx_seq_one_letter_code
_entity_poly.pdbx_strand_id
1 'polypeptide(L)'
;MTKEQLLTQVKPQSIMKSIARQAVFFVLGLLSARAVVFGRCAPFGVAMAAAGPWECTAAITLGAALGYILPGEIVVPMHCLMALLACVGIRWALQGAAMRWVRSRAGFAALLAGIPLFCTGMIVFFVKEAGGADAAYAISEALLSGAWAYFFSRTVNLFSDQHLPGRYLPQELACAAFSAGVFLLALAVLRVGPISAGGLLAVLIILYASEYSGVAGGSIAGIAVGTCFAFTGEGLSGLAG
;
A
#
# COMPACT_ATOMS: atom_id res chain seq x y z
N MET A 1 -35.12 23.83 23.76
CA MET A 1 -34.28 23.38 22.62
C MET A 1 -34.26 21.87 22.60
N THR A 2 -34.96 21.28 21.64
CA THR A 2 -35.41 19.87 21.63
C THR A 2 -34.32 18.96 21.09
N LYS A 3 -34.13 17.78 21.70
CA LYS A 3 -33.08 16.78 21.39
C LYS A 3 -32.99 16.38 19.90
N GLU A 4 -34.05 16.60 19.12
CA GLU A 4 -34.10 16.35 17.67
C GLU A 4 -33.22 17.30 16.83
N GLN A 5 -33.00 18.54 17.28
CA GLN A 5 -32.10 19.50 16.60
C GLN A 5 -30.61 19.17 16.85
N LEU A 6 -30.29 18.56 17.98
CA LEU A 6 -28.93 18.07 18.26
C LEU A 6 -28.62 16.80 17.46
N LEU A 7 -29.58 15.88 17.30
CA LEU A 7 -29.40 14.68 16.48
C LEU A 7 -29.22 15.00 14.99
N THR A 8 -29.87 16.04 14.47
CA THR A 8 -29.73 16.45 13.07
C THR A 8 -28.49 17.29 12.77
N GLN A 9 -27.87 17.91 13.78
CA GLN A 9 -26.57 18.61 13.65
C GLN A 9 -25.36 17.69 13.93
N VAL A 10 -25.50 16.71 14.81
CA VAL A 10 -24.44 15.73 15.12
C VAL A 10 -24.31 14.64 14.06
N LYS A 11 -25.42 14.24 13.41
CA LYS A 11 -25.44 13.24 12.33
C LYS A 11 -24.71 13.64 11.02
N PRO A 12 -24.75 14.89 10.51
CA PRO A 12 -23.99 15.29 9.33
C PRO A 12 -22.48 15.40 9.61
N GLN A 13 -22.08 15.77 10.83
CA GLN A 13 -20.67 15.84 11.24
C GLN A 13 -20.01 14.45 11.26
N SER A 14 -20.74 13.40 11.65
CA SER A 14 -20.22 12.03 11.64
C SER A 14 -20.22 11.42 10.24
N ILE A 15 -21.24 11.68 9.42
CA ILE A 15 -21.30 11.21 8.03
C ILE A 15 -20.20 11.87 7.18
N MET A 16 -19.97 13.17 7.32
CA MET A 16 -18.93 13.88 6.58
C MET A 16 -17.52 13.39 6.94
N LYS A 17 -17.26 13.05 8.20
CA LYS A 17 -16.02 12.41 8.64
C LYS A 17 -15.86 11.00 8.06
N SER A 18 -16.94 10.21 8.00
CA SER A 18 -16.92 8.87 7.39
C SER A 18 -16.68 8.90 5.88
N ILE A 19 -17.31 9.85 5.17
CA ILE A 19 -17.08 10.06 3.73
C ILE A 19 -15.65 10.55 3.48
N ALA A 20 -15.16 11.51 4.27
CA ALA A 20 -13.79 11.98 4.15
C ALA A 20 -12.79 10.84 4.39
N ARG A 21 -13.02 9.99 5.39
CA ARG A 21 -12.20 8.80 5.65
C ARG A 21 -12.23 7.83 4.47
N GLN A 22 -13.40 7.54 3.91
CA GLN A 22 -13.52 6.69 2.72
C GLN A 22 -12.83 7.30 1.50
N ALA A 23 -12.93 8.62 1.29
CA ALA A 23 -12.24 9.31 0.21
C ALA A 23 -10.72 9.25 0.36
N VAL A 24 -10.19 9.41 1.57
CA VAL A 24 -8.75 9.25 1.85
C VAL A 24 -8.32 7.82 1.53
N PHE A 25 -9.03 6.80 2.00
CA PHE A 25 -8.69 5.40 1.72
C PHE A 25 -8.83 5.04 0.23
N PHE A 26 -9.77 5.64 -0.49
CA PHE A 26 -9.89 5.53 -1.93
C PHE A 26 -8.66 6.09 -2.65
N VAL A 27 -8.22 7.31 -2.28
CA VAL A 27 -7.03 7.94 -2.84
C VAL A 27 -5.78 7.14 -2.51
N LEU A 28 -5.65 6.61 -1.29
CA LEU A 28 -4.53 5.74 -0.92
C LEU A 28 -4.52 4.44 -1.74
N GLY A 29 -5.68 3.81 -2.00
CA GLY A 29 -5.77 2.64 -2.89
C GLY A 29 -5.40 2.96 -4.34
N LEU A 30 -5.82 4.12 -4.84
CA LEU A 30 -5.49 4.59 -6.18
C LEU A 30 -4.00 4.90 -6.34
N LEU A 31 -3.40 5.58 -5.36
CA LEU A 31 -1.98 5.88 -5.33
C LEU A 31 -1.14 4.61 -5.19
N SER A 32 -1.51 3.66 -4.32
CA SER A 32 -0.73 2.43 -4.16
C SER A 32 -0.75 1.59 -5.44
N ALA A 33 -1.86 1.54 -6.18
CA ALA A 33 -1.92 0.87 -7.49
C ALA A 33 -1.02 1.52 -8.56
N ARG A 34 -0.62 2.79 -8.38
CA ARG A 34 0.27 3.56 -9.28
C ARG A 34 1.75 3.38 -8.96
N ALA A 35 2.09 2.90 -7.77
CA ALA A 35 3.46 2.59 -7.42
C ALA A 35 3.88 1.33 -8.19
N VAL A 36 4.89 1.44 -9.05
CA VAL A 36 5.43 0.32 -9.83
C VAL A 36 6.89 0.11 -9.47
N VAL A 37 7.27 -1.15 -9.27
CA VAL A 37 8.63 -1.61 -8.98
C VAL A 37 9.15 -2.39 -10.18
N PHE A 38 10.43 -2.20 -10.49
CA PHE A 38 11.12 -2.86 -11.62
C PHE A 38 10.46 -2.64 -12.99
N GLY A 39 9.70 -1.55 -13.15
CA GLY A 39 9.03 -1.19 -14.41
C GLY A 39 7.89 -2.13 -14.85
N ARG A 40 7.58 -3.20 -14.11
CA ARG A 40 6.57 -4.20 -14.50
C ARG A 40 5.70 -4.74 -13.35
N CYS A 41 6.10 -4.56 -12.09
CA CYS A 41 5.39 -5.12 -10.94
C CYS A 41 4.62 -4.02 -10.18
N ALA A 42 3.31 -4.19 -10.01
CA ALA A 42 2.46 -3.23 -9.28
C ALA A 42 1.70 -3.88 -8.10
N PRO A 43 2.38 -4.56 -7.16
CA PRO A 43 1.72 -5.36 -6.11
C PRO A 43 1.07 -4.56 -4.98
N PHE A 44 1.34 -3.25 -4.88
CA PHE A 44 0.95 -2.46 -3.71
C PHE A 44 -0.55 -2.14 -3.63
N GLY A 45 -1.26 -2.11 -4.77
CA GLY A 45 -2.72 -1.97 -4.79
C GLY A 45 -3.41 -3.12 -4.05
N VAL A 46 -2.99 -4.35 -4.33
CA VAL A 46 -3.48 -5.56 -3.65
C VAL A 46 -3.07 -5.60 -2.18
N ALA A 47 -1.83 -5.22 -1.88
CA ALA A 47 -1.34 -5.13 -0.51
C ALA A 47 -2.16 -4.14 0.35
N MET A 48 -2.51 -2.98 -0.22
CA MET A 48 -3.32 -1.97 0.48
C MET A 48 -4.76 -2.46 0.69
N ALA A 49 -5.35 -3.16 -0.28
CA ALA A 49 -6.68 -3.77 -0.15
C ALA A 49 -6.70 -4.86 0.94
N ALA A 50 -5.61 -5.62 1.10
CA ALA A 50 -5.46 -6.60 2.17
C ALA A 50 -5.27 -5.96 3.55
N ALA A 51 -4.58 -4.81 3.63
CA ALA A 51 -4.26 -4.13 4.88
C ALA A 51 -5.35 -3.18 5.42
N GLY A 52 -6.20 -2.64 4.54
CA GLY A 52 -7.16 -1.60 4.91
C GLY A 52 -8.26 -2.02 5.90
N PRO A 53 -8.95 -1.07 6.55
CA PRO A 53 -10.07 -1.36 7.44
C PRO A 53 -11.32 -1.84 6.68
N TRP A 54 -12.16 -2.64 7.34
CA TRP A 54 -13.30 -3.33 6.71
C TRP A 54 -14.32 -2.36 6.10
N GLU A 55 -14.60 -1.27 6.81
CA GLU A 55 -15.54 -0.21 6.42
C GLU A 55 -15.15 0.50 5.12
N CYS A 56 -13.85 0.52 4.81
CA CYS A 56 -13.30 1.22 3.65
C CYS A 56 -12.70 0.26 2.61
N THR A 57 -12.79 -1.06 2.80
CA THR A 57 -12.18 -2.04 1.88
C THR A 57 -12.72 -1.87 0.47
N ALA A 58 -14.04 -1.65 0.32
CA ALA A 58 -14.65 -1.38 -0.99
C ALA A 58 -14.13 -0.09 -1.65
N ALA A 59 -13.90 0.97 -0.87
CA ALA A 59 -13.33 2.21 -1.38
C ALA A 59 -11.88 2.03 -1.83
N ILE A 60 -11.07 1.30 -1.07
CA ILE A 60 -9.68 0.99 -1.42
C ILE A 60 -9.61 0.16 -2.69
N THR A 61 -10.48 -0.84 -2.82
CA THR A 61 -10.47 -1.74 -3.99
C THR A 61 -10.95 -1.04 -5.25
N LEU A 62 -11.95 -0.16 -5.14
CA LEU A 62 -12.38 0.68 -6.26
C LEU A 62 -11.27 1.66 -6.65
N GLY A 63 -10.60 2.28 -5.67
CA GLY A 63 -9.45 3.15 -5.90
C GLY A 63 -8.31 2.40 -6.60
N ALA A 64 -7.95 1.21 -6.13
CA ALA A 64 -6.90 0.39 -6.73
C ALA A 64 -7.27 -0.11 -8.12
N ALA A 65 -8.52 -0.55 -8.34
CA ALA A 65 -8.99 -0.97 -9.65
C ALA A 65 -8.94 0.20 -10.64
N LEU A 66 -9.41 1.39 -10.25
CA LEU A 66 -9.29 2.60 -11.08
C LEU A 66 -7.82 2.99 -11.30
N GLY A 67 -6.98 2.85 -10.29
CA GLY A 67 -5.54 3.08 -10.38
C GLY A 67 -4.85 2.13 -11.37
N TYR A 68 -5.33 0.89 -11.52
CA TYR A 68 -4.86 -0.05 -12.54
C TYR A 68 -5.45 0.20 -13.92
N ILE A 69 -6.69 0.71 -14.01
CA ILE A 69 -7.39 0.99 -15.29
C ILE A 69 -6.92 2.28 -15.94
N LEU A 70 -6.57 3.32 -15.16
CA LEU A 70 -6.11 4.58 -15.73
C LEU A 70 -4.92 4.29 -16.67
N PRO A 71 -4.86 4.87 -17.87
CA PRO A 71 -3.70 4.70 -18.73
C PRO A 71 -2.48 5.39 -18.10
N GLY A 72 -1.33 4.75 -18.21
CA GLY A 72 -0.01 5.27 -17.88
C GLY A 72 1.02 4.51 -18.70
N GLU A 73 2.26 5.00 -18.75
CA GLU A 73 3.41 4.42 -19.50
C GLU A 73 3.72 2.94 -19.16
N ILE A 74 3.04 2.39 -18.16
CA ILE A 74 3.30 1.08 -17.59
C ILE A 74 2.08 0.22 -17.90
N VAL A 75 2.26 -0.77 -18.76
CA VAL A 75 1.25 -1.83 -19.00
C VAL A 75 1.13 -2.60 -17.69
N VAL A 76 0.17 -2.21 -16.86
CA VAL A 76 -0.17 -2.95 -15.64
C VAL A 76 -0.72 -4.31 -16.09
N PRO A 77 -0.04 -5.41 -15.74
CA PRO A 77 -0.45 -6.72 -16.20
C PRO A 77 -1.80 -7.12 -15.57
N MET A 78 -2.70 -7.70 -16.39
CA MET A 78 -4.06 -8.09 -15.97
C MET A 78 -4.09 -8.98 -14.71
N HIS A 79 -3.01 -9.71 -14.42
CA HIS A 79 -2.92 -10.57 -13.25
C HIS A 79 -3.01 -9.83 -11.90
N CYS A 80 -2.54 -8.58 -11.79
CA CYS A 80 -2.68 -7.80 -10.55
C CYS A 80 -4.16 -7.50 -10.25
N LEU A 81 -4.95 -7.27 -11.29
CA LEU A 81 -6.38 -7.00 -11.20
C LEU A 81 -7.16 -8.27 -10.79
N MET A 82 -6.77 -9.43 -11.34
CA MET A 82 -7.30 -10.72 -10.92
C MET A 82 -6.92 -11.06 -9.48
N ALA A 83 -5.66 -10.81 -9.09
CA ALA A 83 -5.19 -11.01 -7.73
C ALA A 83 -5.90 -10.09 -6.73
N LEU A 84 -6.19 -8.83 -7.12
CA LEU A 84 -6.99 -7.89 -6.33
C LEU A 84 -8.38 -8.46 -6.06
N LEU A 85 -9.09 -8.90 -7.11
CA LEU A 85 -10.43 -9.47 -6.99
C LEU A 85 -10.42 -10.76 -6.15
N ALA A 86 -9.44 -11.63 -6.36
CA ALA A 86 -9.27 -12.84 -5.56
C ALA A 86 -9.02 -12.53 -4.08
N CYS A 87 -8.16 -11.57 -3.78
CA CYS A 87 -7.89 -11.12 -2.41
C CYS A 87 -9.16 -10.60 -1.72
N VAL A 88 -9.95 -9.78 -2.43
CA VAL A 88 -11.22 -9.25 -1.93
C VAL A 88 -12.25 -10.36 -1.76
N GLY A 89 -12.34 -11.29 -2.71
CA GLY A 89 -13.25 -12.43 -2.64
C GLY A 89 -12.94 -13.33 -1.44
N ILE A 90 -11.66 -13.67 -1.23
CA ILE A 90 -11.19 -14.43 -0.05
C ILE A 90 -11.54 -13.66 1.23
N ARG A 91 -11.25 -12.36 1.25
CA ARG A 91 -11.54 -11.48 2.38
C ARG A 91 -13.04 -11.40 2.67
N TRP A 92 -13.90 -11.39 1.66
CA TRP A 92 -15.36 -11.43 1.80
C TRP A 92 -15.87 -12.79 2.29
N ALA A 93 -15.35 -13.89 1.76
CA ALA A 93 -15.68 -15.25 2.22
C ALA A 93 -15.31 -15.49 3.70
N LEU A 94 -14.24 -14.86 4.18
CA LEU A 94 -13.77 -14.98 5.56
C LEU A 94 -14.54 -14.10 6.57
N GLN A 95 -15.50 -13.29 6.14
CA GLN A 95 -16.28 -12.38 7.02
C GLN A 95 -17.05 -13.11 8.13
N GLY A 96 -17.47 -14.36 7.90
CA GLY A 96 -18.46 -15.04 8.75
C GLY A 96 -17.93 -15.73 10.01
N ALA A 97 -16.69 -16.24 10.04
CA ALA A 97 -16.25 -17.16 11.11
C ALA A 97 -14.81 -17.01 11.61
N ALA A 98 -13.83 -16.71 10.75
CA ALA A 98 -12.40 -16.72 11.11
C ALA A 98 -11.86 -15.36 11.59
N MET A 99 -12.63 -14.28 11.43
CA MET A 99 -12.15 -12.90 11.45
C MET A 99 -11.79 -12.33 12.84
N ARG A 100 -12.28 -12.95 13.93
CA ARG A 100 -11.97 -12.50 15.31
C ARG A 100 -10.63 -13.05 15.82
N TRP A 101 -10.26 -14.27 15.43
CA TRP A 101 -9.04 -14.94 15.89
C TRP A 101 -7.84 -14.66 14.99
N VAL A 102 -8.08 -14.46 13.69
CA VAL A 102 -7.01 -14.39 12.69
C VAL A 102 -6.50 -12.96 12.45
N ARG A 103 -7.29 -11.94 12.79
CA ARG A 103 -6.90 -10.52 12.71
C ARG A 103 -5.81 -10.11 13.70
N SER A 104 -5.52 -10.94 14.70
CA SER A 104 -4.51 -10.71 15.73
C SER A 104 -3.07 -10.79 15.21
N ARG A 105 -2.84 -11.21 13.96
CA ARG A 105 -1.49 -11.32 13.39
C ARG A 105 -1.39 -10.49 12.11
N ALA A 106 -0.55 -9.45 12.12
CA ALA A 106 -0.18 -8.69 10.92
C ALA A 106 0.36 -9.59 9.78
N GLY A 107 0.85 -10.79 10.10
CA GLY A 107 1.21 -11.82 9.12
C GLY A 107 0.02 -12.36 8.30
N PHE A 108 -1.22 -12.24 8.77
CA PHE A 108 -2.39 -12.67 7.98
C PHE A 108 -2.68 -11.73 6.81
N ALA A 109 -2.47 -10.42 6.97
CA ALA A 109 -2.58 -9.46 5.87
C ALA A 109 -1.54 -9.77 4.78
N ALA A 110 -0.31 -10.14 5.20
CA ALA A 110 0.74 -10.57 4.28
C ALA A 110 0.36 -11.83 3.49
N LEU A 111 -0.20 -12.84 4.15
CA LEU A 111 -0.65 -14.08 3.50
C LEU A 111 -1.82 -13.85 2.54
N LEU A 112 -2.78 -13.00 2.93
CA LEU A 112 -3.94 -12.63 2.12
C LEU A 112 -3.55 -11.95 0.79
N ALA A 113 -2.48 -11.17 0.77
CA ALA A 113 -1.98 -10.53 -0.45
C ALA A 113 -1.00 -11.44 -1.21
N GLY A 114 -0.08 -12.09 -0.50
CA GLY A 114 0.98 -12.89 -1.10
C GLY A 114 0.49 -14.15 -1.81
N ILE A 115 -0.45 -14.91 -1.21
CA ILE A 115 -0.92 -16.19 -1.79
C ILE A 115 -1.64 -15.97 -3.13
N PRO A 116 -2.60 -15.04 -3.26
CA PRO A 116 -3.25 -14.77 -4.53
C PRO A 116 -2.29 -14.25 -5.62
N LEU A 117 -1.34 -13.37 -5.27
CA LEU A 117 -0.34 -12.92 -6.24
C LEU A 117 0.61 -14.03 -6.67
N PHE A 118 1.04 -14.89 -5.74
CA PHE A 118 1.87 -16.03 -6.09
C PHE A 118 1.15 -16.99 -7.03
N CYS A 119 -0.11 -17.32 -6.71
CA CYS A 119 -0.92 -18.22 -7.54
C CYS A 119 -1.15 -17.64 -8.94
N THR A 120 -1.57 -16.38 -9.04
CA THR A 120 -1.79 -15.72 -10.33
C THR A 120 -0.50 -15.51 -11.13
N GLY A 121 0.61 -15.16 -10.46
CA GLY A 121 1.94 -15.07 -11.09
C GLY A 121 2.42 -16.39 -11.65
N MET A 122 2.23 -17.50 -10.93
CA MET A 122 2.56 -18.85 -11.42
C MET A 122 1.71 -19.26 -12.62
N ILE A 123 0.40 -18.95 -12.62
CA ILE A 123 -0.46 -19.22 -13.78
C ILE A 123 0.06 -18.50 -15.03
N VAL A 124 0.42 -17.21 -14.92
CA VAL A 124 0.99 -16.45 -16.03
C VAL A 124 2.33 -17.03 -16.50
N PHE A 125 3.18 -17.45 -15.57
CA PHE A 125 4.45 -18.11 -15.89
C PHE A 125 4.25 -19.37 -16.74
N PHE A 126 3.31 -20.24 -16.35
CA PHE A 126 3.00 -21.47 -17.10
C PHE A 126 2.38 -21.20 -18.48
N VAL A 127 1.52 -20.19 -18.60
CA VAL A 127 0.83 -19.88 -19.87
C VAL A 127 1.75 -19.22 -20.90
N LYS A 128 2.74 -18.44 -20.43
CA LYS A 128 3.56 -17.61 -21.32
C LYS A 128 4.86 -18.29 -21.78
N GLU A 129 5.07 -19.57 -21.43
CA GLU A 129 6.33 -20.31 -21.67
C GLU A 129 7.56 -19.48 -21.28
N ALA A 130 7.47 -18.83 -20.12
CA ALA A 130 8.37 -17.77 -19.72
C ALA A 130 9.72 -18.33 -19.23
N GLY A 131 10.81 -17.60 -19.48
CA GLY A 131 12.16 -18.00 -19.04
C GLY A 131 12.31 -17.95 -17.52
N GLY A 132 13.41 -18.50 -16.98
CA GLY A 132 13.66 -18.53 -15.52
C GLY A 132 13.67 -17.15 -14.85
N ALA A 133 13.92 -16.07 -15.60
CA ALA A 133 13.84 -14.69 -15.09
C ALA A 133 12.41 -14.27 -14.71
N ASP A 134 11.39 -14.68 -15.48
CA ASP A 134 10.00 -14.31 -15.20
C ASP A 134 9.45 -15.03 -13.95
N ALA A 135 9.93 -16.25 -13.66
CA ALA A 135 9.65 -16.93 -12.39
C ALA A 135 10.22 -16.15 -11.20
N ALA A 136 11.44 -15.61 -11.32
CA ALA A 136 12.04 -14.79 -10.26
C ALA A 136 11.24 -13.48 -10.05
N TYR A 137 10.71 -12.88 -11.11
CA TYR A 137 9.80 -11.73 -10.99
C TYR A 137 8.49 -12.10 -10.31
N ALA A 138 7.86 -13.22 -10.64
CA ALA A 138 6.62 -13.67 -10.00
C ALA A 138 6.82 -13.96 -8.49
N ILE A 139 7.95 -14.57 -8.11
CA ILE A 139 8.29 -14.83 -6.71
C ILE A 139 8.55 -13.52 -5.97
N SER A 140 9.36 -12.63 -6.57
CA SER A 140 9.69 -11.34 -5.94
C SER A 140 8.45 -10.45 -5.80
N GLU A 141 7.54 -10.45 -6.78
CA GLU A 141 6.28 -9.70 -6.72
C GLU A 141 5.35 -10.20 -5.60
N ALA A 142 5.24 -11.52 -5.43
CA ALA A 142 4.46 -12.11 -4.34
C ALA A 142 5.05 -11.78 -2.95
N LEU A 143 6.38 -11.87 -2.82
CA LEU A 143 7.09 -11.51 -1.59
C LEU A 143 6.95 -10.02 -1.27
N LEU A 144 7.09 -9.18 -2.29
CA LEU A 144 6.93 -7.73 -2.18
C LEU A 144 5.51 -7.40 -1.70
N SER A 145 4.48 -7.99 -2.34
CA SER A 145 3.08 -7.81 -1.93
C SER A 145 2.83 -8.21 -0.48
N GLY A 146 3.34 -9.37 -0.05
CA GLY A 146 3.22 -9.83 1.33
C GLY A 146 3.91 -8.90 2.33
N ALA A 147 5.13 -8.45 2.02
CA ALA A 147 5.88 -7.51 2.87
C ALA A 147 5.15 -6.17 3.01
N TRP A 148 4.66 -5.59 1.91
CA TRP A 148 3.95 -4.32 1.94
C TRP A 148 2.59 -4.42 2.64
N ALA A 149 1.88 -5.54 2.50
CA ALA A 149 0.64 -5.76 3.22
C ALA A 149 0.86 -5.83 4.74
N TYR A 150 2.00 -6.40 5.18
CA TYR A 150 2.41 -6.35 6.59
C TYR A 150 2.65 -4.92 7.07
N PHE A 151 3.45 -4.15 6.33
CA PHE A 151 3.77 -2.76 6.68
C PHE A 151 2.52 -1.89 6.72
N PHE A 152 1.67 -1.96 5.70
CA PHE A 152 0.40 -1.23 5.68
C PHE A 152 -0.54 -1.65 6.82
N SER A 153 -0.62 -2.94 7.15
CA SER A 153 -1.46 -3.41 8.25
C SER A 153 -0.98 -2.88 9.60
N ARG A 154 0.34 -2.86 9.83
CA ARG A 154 0.96 -2.23 11.02
C ARG A 154 0.67 -0.73 11.08
N THR A 155 0.82 -0.02 9.97
CA THR A 155 0.54 1.42 9.90
C THR A 155 -0.94 1.72 10.17
N VAL A 156 -1.87 0.98 9.56
CA VAL A 156 -3.32 1.17 9.78
C VAL A 156 -3.72 0.87 11.23
N ASN A 157 -3.13 -0.16 11.84
CA ASN A 157 -3.35 -0.47 13.26
C ASN A 157 -2.81 0.64 14.16
N LEU A 158 -1.64 1.22 13.84
CA LEU A 158 -1.10 2.37 14.59
C LEU A 158 -2.02 3.61 14.54
N PHE A 159 -2.69 3.84 13.41
CA PHE A 159 -3.68 4.92 13.29
C PHE A 159 -5.02 4.61 13.98
N SER A 160 -5.33 3.33 14.22
CA SER A 160 -6.60 2.91 14.82
C SER A 160 -6.49 2.77 16.34
N ASP A 161 -5.38 2.20 16.83
CA ASP A 161 -5.06 2.16 18.26
C ASP A 161 -4.45 3.51 18.64
N GLN A 162 -5.27 4.39 19.23
CA GLN A 162 -4.82 5.63 19.86
C GLN A 162 -3.93 5.32 21.08
N HIS A 163 -2.70 4.84 20.86
CA HIS A 163 -1.71 4.76 21.91
C HIS A 163 -1.37 6.19 22.37
N LEU A 164 -1.18 6.35 23.68
CA LEU A 164 -0.84 7.62 24.30
C LEU A 164 0.39 8.24 23.59
N PRO A 165 0.36 9.55 23.29
CA PRO A 165 1.47 10.24 22.62
C PRO A 165 2.72 10.15 23.50
N GLY A 166 3.73 9.39 23.10
CA GLY A 166 5.03 9.39 23.79
C GLY A 166 5.92 8.16 23.67
N ARG A 167 5.47 7.03 23.10
CA ARG A 167 6.35 5.84 22.98
C ARG A 167 6.11 5.02 21.71
N TYR A 168 6.29 5.65 20.56
CA TYR A 168 6.37 4.92 19.30
C TYR A 168 7.58 3.99 19.31
N LEU A 169 7.36 2.70 19.01
CA LEU A 169 8.48 1.78 18.85
C LEU A 169 9.26 2.17 17.58
N PRO A 170 10.60 2.08 17.54
CA PRO A 170 11.37 2.32 16.31
C PRO A 170 10.89 1.48 15.13
N GLN A 171 10.33 0.29 15.39
CA GLN A 171 9.70 -0.56 14.38
C GLN A 171 8.45 0.06 13.75
N GLU A 172 7.63 0.78 14.52
CA GLU A 172 6.39 1.40 14.03
C GLU A 172 6.69 2.62 13.18
N LEU A 173 7.67 3.42 13.61
CA LEU A 173 8.23 4.52 12.83
C LEU A 173 8.80 4.02 11.50
N ALA A 174 9.52 2.90 11.49
CA ALA A 174 10.01 2.28 10.26
C ALA A 174 8.86 1.85 9.35
N CYS A 175 7.85 1.15 9.86
CA CYS A 175 6.69 0.73 9.07
C CYS A 175 5.96 1.95 8.45
N ALA A 176 5.78 3.03 9.22
CA ALA A 176 5.19 4.26 8.74
C ALA A 176 6.05 4.95 7.66
N ALA A 177 7.37 5.00 7.84
CA ALA A 177 8.30 5.57 6.87
C ALA A 177 8.30 4.80 5.54
N PHE A 178 8.34 3.47 5.59
CA PHE A 178 8.25 2.62 4.40
C PHE A 178 6.91 2.80 3.68
N SER A 179 5.80 2.80 4.42
CA SER A 179 4.46 3.05 3.87
C SER A 179 4.40 4.41 3.16
N ALA A 180 4.92 5.47 3.78
CA ALA A 180 5.01 6.81 3.17
C ALA A 180 5.89 6.81 1.91
N GLY A 181 7.01 6.07 1.92
CA GLY A 181 7.90 5.92 0.76
C GLY A 181 7.20 5.37 -0.49
N VAL A 182 6.28 4.42 -0.34
CA VAL A 182 5.49 3.89 -1.46
C VAL A 182 4.54 4.93 -2.05
N PHE A 183 3.90 5.74 -1.20
CA PHE A 183 3.05 6.84 -1.69
C PHE A 183 3.88 7.90 -2.43
N LEU A 184 5.11 8.15 -1.97
CA LEU A 184 6.05 9.02 -2.70
C LEU A 184 6.44 8.43 -4.05
N LEU A 185 6.61 7.10 -4.13
CA LEU A 185 6.85 6.40 -5.38
C LEU A 185 5.74 6.64 -6.39
N ALA A 186 4.48 6.55 -5.94
CA ALA A 186 3.32 6.83 -6.77
C ALA A 186 3.29 8.27 -7.29
N LEU A 187 3.73 9.23 -6.46
CA LEU A 187 3.88 10.64 -6.86
C LEU A 187 5.11 10.89 -7.73
N ALA A 188 6.15 10.06 -7.63
CA ALA A 188 7.37 10.21 -8.43
C ALA A 188 7.11 9.98 -9.93
N VAL A 189 6.08 9.21 -10.26
CA VAL A 189 5.57 9.01 -11.63
C VAL A 189 4.97 10.29 -12.22
N LEU A 190 4.46 11.21 -11.38
CA LEU A 190 4.01 12.54 -11.80
C LEU A 190 5.21 13.47 -12.00
N ARG A 191 5.85 13.39 -13.16
CA ARG A 191 6.90 14.32 -13.57
C ARG A 191 6.31 15.53 -14.29
N VAL A 192 6.63 16.73 -13.80
CA VAL A 192 6.35 17.99 -14.50
C VAL A 192 7.70 18.58 -14.91
N GLY A 193 8.15 18.27 -16.12
CA GLY A 193 9.49 18.65 -16.61
C GLY A 193 10.63 17.81 -16.00
N PRO A 194 11.82 18.40 -15.75
CA PRO A 194 12.98 17.67 -15.20
C PRO A 194 12.89 17.40 -13.69
N ILE A 195 11.88 17.96 -13.01
CA ILE A 195 11.74 17.90 -11.55
C ILE A 195 10.65 16.87 -11.23
N SER A 196 11.02 15.80 -10.50
CA SER A 196 10.05 14.82 -9.99
C SER A 196 9.43 15.34 -8.70
N ALA A 197 8.11 15.53 -8.69
CA ALA A 197 7.37 15.99 -7.51
C ALA A 197 7.56 15.05 -6.30
N GLY A 198 7.67 13.74 -6.55
CA GLY A 198 7.96 12.75 -5.51
C GLY A 198 9.35 12.91 -4.88
N GLY A 199 10.37 13.30 -5.67
CA GLY A 199 11.72 13.55 -5.16
C GLY A 199 11.81 14.77 -4.24
N LEU A 200 11.11 15.86 -4.58
CA LEU A 200 11.06 17.06 -3.73
C LEU A 200 10.34 16.78 -2.41
N LEU A 201 9.18 16.12 -2.47
CA LEU A 201 8.43 15.72 -1.27
C LEU A 201 9.24 14.75 -0.39
N ALA A 202 9.98 13.83 -1.00
CA ALA A 202 10.85 12.90 -0.28
C ALA A 202 11.88 13.62 0.59
N VAL A 203 12.58 14.62 0.04
CA VAL A 203 13.55 15.43 0.79
C VAL A 203 12.86 16.20 1.93
N LEU A 204 11.69 16.80 1.67
CA LEU A 204 10.92 17.51 2.70
C LEU A 204 10.48 16.58 3.85
N ILE A 205 10.04 15.37 3.54
CA ILE A 205 9.64 14.39 4.56
C ILE A 205 10.83 13.90 5.37
N ILE A 206 12.00 13.73 4.75
CA ILE A 206 13.23 13.35 5.48
C ILE A 206 13.64 14.47 6.44
N LEU A 207 13.62 15.74 5.98
CA LEU A 207 13.93 16.90 6.82
C LEU A 207 12.94 17.05 7.97
N TYR A 208 11.64 16.97 7.68
CA TYR A 208 10.59 17.03 8.70
C TYR A 208 10.71 15.88 9.70
N ALA A 209 10.94 14.64 9.24
CA ALA A 209 11.17 13.51 10.13
C ALA A 209 12.40 13.71 11.01
N SER A 210 13.50 14.23 10.45
CA SER A 210 14.72 14.55 11.20
C SER A 210 14.49 15.59 12.29
N GLU A 211 13.61 16.57 12.04
CA GLU A 211 13.31 17.64 13.00
C GLU A 211 12.48 17.13 14.20
N TYR A 212 11.47 16.30 13.97
CA TYR A 212 10.58 15.83 15.04
C TYR A 212 11.08 14.60 15.80
N SER A 213 11.94 13.77 15.20
CA SER A 213 12.40 12.49 15.77
C SER A 213 13.91 12.35 15.92
N GLY A 214 14.64 13.45 15.64
CA GLY A 214 16.10 13.51 15.72
C GLY A 214 16.79 12.62 14.68
N VAL A 215 18.07 12.32 14.95
CA VAL A 215 18.98 11.60 14.04
C VAL A 215 18.45 10.21 13.67
N ALA A 216 17.77 9.55 14.61
CA ALA A 216 17.25 8.19 14.42
C ALA A 216 16.15 8.15 13.35
N GLY A 217 15.15 9.04 13.40
CA GLY A 217 14.08 9.01 12.41
C GLY A 217 14.46 9.64 11.07
N GLY A 218 15.39 10.60 11.04
CA GLY A 218 16.02 11.04 9.79
C GLY A 218 16.72 9.88 9.06
N SER A 219 17.44 9.03 9.80
CA SER A 219 18.12 7.85 9.23
C SER A 219 17.12 6.80 8.71
N ILE A 220 16.07 6.50 9.48
CA ILE A 220 15.04 5.53 9.09
C ILE A 220 14.27 6.01 7.85
N ALA A 221 13.87 7.29 7.82
CA ALA A 221 13.18 7.89 6.68
C ALA A 221 14.10 7.91 5.44
N GLY A 222 15.37 8.26 5.59
CA GLY A 222 16.35 8.23 4.51
C GLY A 222 16.54 6.84 3.91
N ILE A 223 16.70 5.81 4.74
CA ILE A 223 16.83 4.42 4.28
C ILE A 223 15.54 3.95 3.61
N ALA A 224 14.36 4.22 4.20
CA ALA A 224 13.08 3.81 3.65
C ALA A 224 12.80 4.46 2.28
N VAL A 225 13.01 5.77 2.17
CA VAL A 225 12.82 6.50 0.92
C VAL A 225 13.88 6.07 -0.11
N GLY A 226 15.15 5.99 0.26
CA GLY A 226 16.23 5.58 -0.63
C GLY A 226 16.03 4.17 -1.20
N THR A 227 15.60 3.21 -0.37
CA THR A 227 15.27 1.85 -0.83
C THR A 227 14.05 1.83 -1.74
N CYS A 228 13.00 2.61 -1.43
CA CYS A 228 11.84 2.73 -2.32
C CYS A 228 12.24 3.29 -3.69
N PHE A 229 13.03 4.37 -3.74
CA PHE A 229 13.49 4.93 -5.00
C PHE A 229 14.46 4.01 -5.76
N ALA A 230 15.27 3.20 -5.06
CA ALA A 230 16.13 2.21 -5.71
C ALA A 230 15.32 1.19 -6.54
N PHE A 231 14.10 0.86 -6.13
CA PHE A 231 13.19 -0.03 -6.86
C PHE A 231 12.62 0.55 -8.17
N THR A 232 12.77 1.86 -8.40
CA THR A 232 12.33 2.52 -9.64
C THR A 232 13.35 2.41 -10.79
N GLY A 233 14.56 1.92 -10.52
CA GLY A 233 15.58 1.69 -11.54
C GLY A 233 15.18 0.59 -12.53
N GLU A 234 15.75 0.62 -13.73
CA GLU A 234 15.55 -0.38 -14.77
C GLU A 234 16.19 -1.73 -14.40
N GLY A 235 15.49 -2.50 -13.58
CA GLY A 235 15.67 -3.94 -13.39
C GLY A 235 16.98 -4.44 -12.76
N LEU A 236 17.06 -5.77 -12.62
CA LEU A 236 18.18 -6.55 -12.08
C LEU A 236 19.52 -6.40 -12.85
N SER A 237 19.58 -5.59 -13.91
CA SER A 237 20.80 -5.36 -14.70
C SER A 237 21.91 -4.67 -13.90
N GLY A 238 21.59 -4.00 -12.79
CA GLY A 238 22.58 -3.45 -11.86
C GLY A 238 23.25 -4.46 -10.92
N LEU A 239 22.79 -5.72 -10.89
CA LEU A 239 23.39 -6.81 -10.09
C LEU A 239 24.32 -7.72 -10.89
N ALA A 240 24.44 -7.49 -12.20
CA ALA A 240 25.26 -8.29 -13.12
C ALA A 240 26.46 -7.53 -13.72
N GLY A 241 26.80 -6.37 -13.15
CA GLY A 241 28.00 -5.59 -13.50
C GLY A 241 29.02 -5.60 -12.37
#